data_AF-A0A2G9Q7W9-F1
#
_entry.id   AF-A0A2G9Q7W9-F1
#
_cell.length_a   1.000
_cell.length_b   1.000
_cell.length_c   1.000
_cell.angle_alpha   90.00
_cell.angle_beta   90.00
_cell.angle_gamma   90.00
#
_symmetry.space_group_name_H-M   'P 1'
#
loop_
_entity.id
_entity.type
_entity.pdbx_description
1 polymer ?
#
loop_
_entity_poly.entity_id
_entity_poly.type
_entity_poly.pdbx_seq_one_letter_code
_entity_poly.pdbx_strand_id
1 'polypeptide(L)'
;MKTSRAFFSEVERRFGAMPFTLRAFEDEKKARMGVVECAKHELLQPFNVLYEKEGEHVAQFKFTVLLMPNGPMRITSGPFDPDLYKSLLEVQDTDLK
;
A
#
# COMPACT_ATOMS: atom_id res chain seq x y z
N MET A 1 22.03 -10.55 -13.46
CA MET A 1 21.87 -12.03 -13.48
C MET A 1 20.79 -12.45 -14.50
N LYS A 2 20.80 -13.67 -15.10
CA LYS A 2 19.77 -14.09 -16.10
C LYS A 2 18.37 -14.12 -15.52
N THR A 3 18.24 -14.59 -14.27
CA THR A 3 16.97 -14.68 -13.55
C THR A 3 16.36 -13.31 -13.27
N SER A 4 17.17 -12.33 -12.85
CA SER A 4 16.67 -10.98 -12.55
C SER A 4 16.19 -10.24 -13.80
N ARG A 5 16.86 -10.45 -14.95
CA ARG A 5 16.37 -9.91 -16.23
C ARG A 5 15.02 -10.53 -16.62
N ALA A 6 14.90 -11.85 -16.52
CA ALA A 6 13.63 -12.54 -16.80
C ALA A 6 12.51 -12.07 -15.86
N PHE A 7 12.81 -11.93 -14.57
CA PHE A 7 11.89 -11.41 -13.57
C PHE A 7 11.45 -9.97 -13.87
N PHE A 8 12.40 -9.07 -14.15
CA PHE A 8 12.09 -7.67 -14.45
C PHE A 8 11.27 -7.50 -15.73
N SER A 9 11.59 -8.25 -16.79
CA SER A 9 10.79 -8.27 -18.02
C SER A 9 9.36 -8.80 -17.79
N GLU A 10 9.20 -9.77 -16.89
CA GLU A 10 7.87 -10.25 -16.52
C GLU A 10 7.08 -9.18 -15.73
N VAL A 11 7.74 -8.48 -14.79
CA VAL A 11 7.15 -7.37 -14.04
C VAL A 11 6.64 -6.28 -14.97
N GLU A 12 7.50 -5.80 -15.87
CA GLU A 12 7.17 -4.74 -16.83
C GLU A 12 5.98 -5.14 -17.71
N ARG A 13 5.96 -6.39 -18.20
CA ARG A 13 4.87 -6.92 -19.03
C ARG A 13 3.54 -7.06 -18.29
N ARG A 14 3.55 -7.48 -17.01
CA ARG A 14 2.34 -7.83 -16.26
C ARG A 14 1.77 -6.68 -15.43
N PHE A 15 2.63 -5.86 -14.83
CA PHE A 15 2.27 -4.86 -13.83
C PHE A 15 2.67 -3.44 -14.25
N GLY A 16 3.57 -3.29 -15.22
CA GLY A 16 4.13 -1.99 -15.59
C GLY A 16 4.78 -1.31 -14.38
N ALA A 17 4.36 -0.07 -14.10
CA ALA A 17 4.82 0.70 -12.93
C ALA A 17 3.92 0.55 -11.69
N MET A 18 2.92 -0.32 -11.73
CA MET A 18 1.99 -0.50 -10.60
C MET A 18 2.58 -1.42 -9.52
N PRO A 19 2.24 -1.20 -8.23
CA PRO A 19 2.63 -2.11 -7.16
C PRO A 19 2.14 -3.55 -7.39
N PHE A 20 2.96 -4.52 -7.00
CA PHE A 20 2.65 -5.94 -7.16
C PHE A 20 3.10 -6.76 -5.94
N THR A 21 2.65 -8.01 -5.87
CA THR A 21 3.07 -8.98 -4.83
C THR A 21 3.92 -10.10 -5.44
N LEU A 22 4.95 -10.54 -4.74
CA LEU A 22 5.79 -11.69 -5.17
C LEU A 22 4.99 -13.01 -5.29
N ARG A 23 3.83 -13.10 -4.64
CA ARG A 23 2.91 -14.25 -4.75
C ARG A 23 2.18 -14.33 -6.09
N ALA A 24 2.23 -13.28 -6.91
CA ALA A 24 1.60 -13.27 -8.23
C ALA A 24 2.42 -14.01 -9.29
N PHE A 25 3.63 -14.45 -8.98
CA PHE A 25 4.52 -15.20 -9.85
C PHE A 25 4.33 -16.71 -9.61
N GLU A 26 4.42 -17.52 -10.67
CA GLU A 26 4.25 -18.98 -10.58
C GLU A 26 5.38 -19.64 -9.75
N ASP A 27 6.60 -19.11 -9.89
CA ASP A 27 7.80 -19.60 -9.19
C ASP A 27 8.30 -18.56 -8.19
N GLU A 28 7.80 -18.65 -6.95
CA GLU A 28 8.21 -17.74 -5.87
C GLU A 28 9.72 -17.78 -5.60
N LYS A 29 10.38 -18.91 -5.80
CA LYS A 29 11.83 -19.02 -5.54
C LYS A 29 12.62 -18.18 -6.55
N LYS A 30 12.25 -18.23 -7.82
CA LYS A 30 12.85 -17.37 -8.86
C LYS A 30 12.53 -15.91 -8.63
N ALA A 31 11.30 -15.58 -8.24
CA ALA A 31 10.91 -14.20 -7.93
C ALA A 31 11.71 -13.62 -6.76
N ARG A 32 11.86 -14.38 -5.66
CA ARG A 32 12.68 -13.99 -4.50
C ARG A 32 14.17 -13.83 -4.86
N MET A 33 14.70 -14.65 -5.76
CA MET A 33 16.09 -14.50 -6.20
C MET A 33 16.26 -13.29 -7.13
N GLY A 34 15.32 -13.06 -8.06
CA GLY A 34 15.38 -11.95 -9.02
C GLY A 34 15.17 -10.58 -8.39
N VAL A 35 14.29 -10.47 -7.40
CA VAL A 35 13.95 -9.19 -6.76
C VAL A 35 15.13 -8.58 -6.00
N VAL A 36 16.06 -9.39 -5.47
CA VAL A 36 17.21 -8.89 -4.69
C VAL A 36 18.10 -7.98 -5.53
N GLU A 37 18.42 -8.37 -6.77
CA GLU A 37 19.23 -7.53 -7.68
C GLU A 37 18.45 -6.27 -8.11
N CYS A 38 17.17 -6.43 -8.46
CA CYS A 38 16.34 -5.31 -8.90
C CYS A 38 16.13 -4.25 -7.81
N ALA A 39 15.92 -4.67 -6.56
CA ALA A 39 15.81 -3.75 -5.43
C ALA A 39 17.16 -3.11 -5.08
N LYS A 40 18.26 -3.87 -5.13
CA LYS A 40 19.62 -3.37 -4.85
C LYS A 40 20.07 -2.27 -5.82
N HIS A 41 19.64 -2.35 -7.07
CA HIS A 41 19.96 -1.36 -8.11
C HIS A 41 18.83 -0.36 -8.35
N GLU A 42 17.91 -0.19 -7.38
CA GLU A 42 16.84 0.83 -7.40
C GLU A 42 15.89 0.74 -8.61
N LEU A 43 15.83 -0.43 -9.27
CA LEU A 43 14.85 -0.69 -10.34
C LEU A 43 13.44 -0.95 -9.78
N LEU A 44 13.35 -1.37 -8.52
CA LEU A 44 12.11 -1.63 -7.81
C LEU A 44 12.18 -1.03 -6.42
N GLN A 45 11.12 -0.32 -6.02
CA GLN A 45 10.98 0.22 -4.66
C GLN A 45 10.16 -0.74 -3.78
N PRO A 46 10.73 -1.26 -2.67
CA PRO A 46 9.99 -2.11 -1.75
C PRO A 46 9.02 -1.28 -0.87
N PHE A 47 7.83 -1.85 -0.64
CA PHE A 47 6.92 -1.38 0.42
C PHE A 47 7.18 -2.21 1.66
N ASN A 48 7.96 -1.66 2.59
CA ASN A 48 8.36 -2.38 3.81
C ASN A 48 7.16 -2.58 4.73
N VAL A 49 7.11 -3.76 5.37
CA VAL A 49 6.13 -4.04 6.42
C VAL A 49 6.65 -3.42 7.72
N LEU A 50 5.88 -2.48 8.27
CA LEU A 50 6.19 -1.77 9.51
C LEU A 50 5.33 -2.34 10.64
N TYR A 51 5.86 -2.28 11.87
CA TYR A 51 5.22 -2.80 13.06
C TYR A 51 5.28 -1.76 14.19
N GLU A 52 4.24 -1.75 15.02
CA GLU A 52 4.24 -1.04 16.29
C GLU A 52 4.63 -1.95 17.45
N LYS A 53 4.76 -1.38 18.64
CA LYS A 53 5.04 -2.13 19.87
C LYS A 53 3.98 -3.20 20.13
N GLU A 54 4.39 -4.25 20.82
CA GLU A 54 3.47 -5.31 21.23
C GLU A 54 2.36 -4.75 22.11
N GLY A 55 1.11 -5.13 21.80
CA GLY A 55 -0.09 -4.64 22.49
C GLY A 55 -0.69 -3.36 21.93
N GLU A 56 -0.03 -2.68 20.98
CA GLU A 56 -0.56 -1.47 20.35
C GLU A 56 -1.49 -1.78 19.16
N HIS A 57 -2.30 -0.78 18.79
CA HIS A 57 -3.25 -0.86 17.69
C HIS A 57 -3.04 0.27 16.68
N VAL A 58 -3.07 -0.06 15.39
CA VAL A 58 -2.95 0.92 14.30
C VAL A 58 -4.23 0.93 13.47
N ALA A 59 -4.87 2.10 13.38
CA ALA A 59 -6.02 2.33 12.51
C ALA A 59 -5.58 3.05 11.22
N GLN A 60 -6.08 2.62 10.05
CA GLN A 60 -5.80 3.24 8.76
C GLN A 60 -7.08 3.41 7.95
N PHE A 61 -7.32 4.64 7.49
CA PHE A 61 -8.33 4.95 6.47
C PHE A 61 -7.63 5.48 5.23
N LYS A 62 -7.90 4.89 4.07
CA LYS A 62 -7.34 5.30 2.78
C LYS A 62 -8.48 5.48 1.78
N PHE A 63 -8.53 6.65 1.15
CA PHE A 63 -9.50 6.96 0.11
C PHE A 63 -8.85 7.82 -0.98
N THR A 64 -9.49 7.87 -2.14
CA THR A 64 -9.10 8.69 -3.27
C THR A 64 -10.12 9.80 -3.43
N VAL A 65 -9.63 11.02 -3.63
CA VAL A 65 -10.44 12.22 -3.84
C VAL A 65 -10.07 12.85 -5.18
N LEU A 66 -11.07 13.34 -5.89
CA LEU A 66 -10.90 14.16 -7.09
C LEU A 66 -11.11 15.62 -6.72
N LEU A 67 -10.24 16.49 -7.24
CA LEU A 67 -10.39 17.93 -7.07
C LEU A 67 -11.13 18.50 -8.28
N MET A 68 -12.38 18.89 -8.06
CA MET A 68 -13.25 19.45 -9.09
C MET A 68 -13.49 20.94 -8.81
N PRO A 69 -13.92 21.75 -9.80
CA PRO A 69 -14.23 23.16 -9.58
C PRO A 69 -15.31 23.42 -8.51
N ASN A 70 -16.21 22.46 -8.30
CA ASN A 70 -17.24 22.49 -7.26
C ASN A 70 -16.75 21.95 -5.89
N GLY A 71 -15.49 21.52 -5.79
CA GLY A 71 -14.87 21.06 -4.55
C GLY A 71 -14.32 19.63 -4.62
N PRO A 72 -13.81 19.11 -3.49
CA PRO A 72 -13.28 17.76 -3.39
C PRO A 72 -14.41 16.72 -3.44
N MET A 73 -14.29 15.74 -4.34
CA MET A 73 -15.22 14.63 -4.47
C MET A 73 -14.52 13.31 -4.11
N ARG A 74 -14.91 12.71 -2.99
CA ARG A 74 -14.39 11.39 -2.58
C ARG A 74 -15.00 10.29 -3.47
N ILE A 75 -14.16 9.50 -4.13
CA ILE A 75 -14.60 8.46 -5.07
C ILE A 75 -14.49 7.03 -4.52
N THR A 76 -13.69 6.83 -3.46
CA THR A 76 -13.59 5.53 -2.77
C THR A 76 -13.84 5.71 -1.28
N SER A 77 -14.55 4.77 -0.68
CA SER A 77 -14.75 4.69 0.77
C SER A 77 -14.94 3.22 1.17
N GLY A 78 -14.36 2.83 2.30
CA GLY A 78 -14.65 1.53 2.92
C GLY A 78 -15.96 1.56 3.72
N PRO A 79 -16.56 0.40 4.01
CA PRO A 79 -17.68 0.31 4.96
C PRO A 79 -17.16 0.67 6.36
N PHE A 80 -17.62 1.79 6.90
CA PHE A 80 -17.29 2.22 8.25
C PHE A 80 -18.59 2.67 8.91
N ASP A 81 -18.93 2.00 10.01
CA ASP A 81 -20.07 2.35 10.86
C ASP A 81 -19.52 2.93 12.17
N PRO A 82 -19.61 4.26 12.37
CA PRO A 82 -19.11 4.91 13.58
C PRO A 82 -19.79 4.42 14.87
N ASP A 83 -21.05 3.98 14.80
CA ASP A 83 -21.85 3.62 15.99
C ASP A 83 -21.34 2.33 16.66
N LEU A 84 -20.56 1.53 15.93
CA LEU A 84 -19.88 0.35 16.46
C LEU A 84 -18.72 0.70 17.41
N TYR A 85 -18.24 1.95 17.41
CA TYR A 85 -17.06 2.37 18.15
C TYR A 85 -17.42 3.36 19.25
N LYS A 86 -17.29 2.94 20.50
CA LYS A 86 -17.50 3.79 21.68
C LYS A 86 -16.15 4.24 22.25
N SER A 87 -15.85 5.52 22.07
CA SER A 87 -14.70 6.18 22.70
C SER A 87 -15.16 7.00 23.90
N LEU A 88 -14.39 6.97 24.98
CA LEU A 88 -14.57 7.89 26.11
C LEU A 88 -14.04 9.30 25.82
N LEU A 89 -13.23 9.43 24.77
CA LEU A 89 -12.58 10.67 24.36
C LEU A 89 -13.21 11.20 23.08
N GLU A 90 -13.31 12.51 22.98
CA GLU A 90 -13.76 13.24 21.80
C GLU A 90 -12.85 14.46 21.55
N VAL A 91 -12.95 15.06 20.35
CA VAL A 91 -12.23 16.29 20.02
C VAL A 91 -12.76 17.45 20.87
N GLN A 92 -11.88 18.11 21.63
CA GLN A 92 -12.24 19.21 22.54
C GLN A 92 -11.97 20.60 21.96
N ASP A 93 -11.11 20.70 20.94
CA ASP A 93 -10.76 21.96 20.30
C ASP A 93 -11.96 22.52 19.52
N THR A 94 -12.34 23.76 19.84
CA THR A 94 -13.52 24.43 19.26
C THR A 94 -13.33 24.82 17.80
N ASP A 95 -12.11 25.05 17.33
CA ASP A 95 -11.84 25.45 15.95
C ASP A 95 -11.83 24.24 14.99
N LEU A 96 -11.67 23.03 15.54
CA LEU A 96 -11.70 21.76 14.81
C LEU A 96 -13.03 21.01 14.94
N LYS A 97 -13.93 21.46 15.83
CA LYS A 97 -15.23 20.84 16.10
C LYS A 97 -16.29 21.24 15.07
#